data_AF-A0A8S1XAN6-F1
#
_entry.id   AF-A0A8S1XAN6-F1
#
_cell.length_a   1.000
_cell.length_b   1.000
_cell.length_c   1.000
_cell.angle_alpha   90.00
_cell.angle_beta   90.00
_cell.angle_gamma   90.00
#
_symmetry.space_group_name_H-M   'P 1'
#
loop_
_entity.id
_entity.type
_entity.pdbx_description
1 polymer ?
#
loop_
_entity_poly.entity_id
_entity_poly.type
_entity_poly.pdbx_seq_one_letter_code
_entity_poly.pdbx_strand_id
1 'polypeptide(L)'
;MSTSPLSASSQEEYMVEAITNKRFKNGRAEYEIKWQGYSDNEKTWEPIENLQSVMTYVLEFEQSLKASGEGSYDDGDSADEIISIKKDNDGQNLLFQVSWKQKNRRAPQVSWINQSSLKMHNPEILIDYLLKKIKWPNSK
;
A
#
# COMPACT_ATOMS: atom_id res chain seq x y z
N MET A 1 51.82 7.16 -12.14
CA MET A 1 50.87 7.52 -11.07
C MET A 1 49.49 7.13 -11.56
N SER A 2 48.90 6.07 -11.02
CA SER A 2 47.59 5.58 -11.47
C SER A 2 46.50 6.32 -10.70
N THR A 3 45.83 7.25 -11.37
CA THR A 3 44.59 7.85 -10.85
C THR A 3 43.42 7.10 -11.46
N SER A 4 42.87 6.16 -10.69
CA SER A 4 41.56 5.55 -10.97
C SER A 4 40.49 6.65 -10.90
N PRO A 5 39.65 6.85 -11.93
CA PRO A 5 38.58 7.83 -11.86
C PRO A 5 37.51 7.34 -10.89
N LEU A 6 37.13 8.27 -10.01
CA LEU A 6 36.04 8.18 -9.06
C LEU A 6 34.77 7.64 -9.73
N SER A 7 34.23 6.56 -9.16
CA SER A 7 32.87 6.10 -9.40
C SER A 7 31.89 7.15 -8.88
N ALA A 8 31.61 8.17 -9.69
CA ALA A 8 30.47 9.03 -9.51
C ALA A 8 29.22 8.19 -9.78
N SER A 9 28.51 7.80 -8.72
CA SER A 9 27.16 7.25 -8.84
C SER A 9 26.24 8.38 -9.32
N SER A 10 26.20 8.60 -10.62
CA SER A 10 25.26 9.51 -11.26
C SER A 10 23.85 8.95 -11.02
N GLN A 11 23.14 9.54 -10.06
CA GLN A 11 21.70 9.30 -9.90
C GLN A 11 21.02 9.87 -11.16
N GLU A 12 20.70 9.01 -12.10
CA GLU A 12 19.99 9.41 -13.32
C GLU A 12 18.56 9.79 -12.95
N GLU A 13 18.20 11.05 -13.20
CA GLU A 13 16.84 11.54 -13.03
C GLU A 13 16.02 11.22 -14.28
N TYR A 14 14.96 10.42 -14.11
CA TYR A 14 14.04 10.05 -15.17
C TYR A 14 12.70 10.79 -15.02
N MET A 15 12.05 11.10 -16.13
CA MET A 15 10.77 11.80 -16.13
C MET A 15 9.64 10.82 -15.72
N VAL A 16 8.91 11.20 -14.67
CA VAL A 16 7.77 10.42 -14.16
C VAL A 16 6.50 10.77 -14.93
N GLU A 17 5.79 9.76 -15.37
CA GLU A 17 4.46 9.87 -15.98
C GLU A 17 3.35 9.77 -14.92
N ALA A 18 3.43 8.79 -14.01
CA ALA A 18 2.45 8.62 -12.95
C ALA A 18 2.97 7.77 -11.78
N ILE A 19 2.35 7.91 -10.62
CA ILE A 19 2.45 6.92 -9.53
C ILE A 19 1.23 6.02 -9.62
N THR A 20 1.47 4.73 -9.71
CA THR A 20 0.41 3.75 -9.99
C THR A 20 0.09 2.87 -8.78
N ASN A 21 1.01 2.79 -7.81
CA ASN A 21 0.83 1.96 -6.64
C ASN A 21 1.70 2.41 -5.46
N LYS A 22 1.38 1.91 -4.27
CA LYS A 22 2.15 2.11 -3.03
C LYS A 22 2.22 0.82 -2.24
N ARG A 23 3.40 0.53 -1.68
CA ARG A 23 3.62 -0.58 -0.76
C ARG A 23 4.46 -0.12 0.43
N PHE A 24 4.45 -0.93 1.48
CA PHE A 24 5.38 -0.78 2.58
C PHE A 24 6.35 -1.96 2.59
N LYS A 25 7.66 -1.67 2.52
CA LYS A 25 8.73 -2.66 2.58
C LYS A 25 9.68 -2.29 3.70
N ASN A 26 9.89 -3.20 4.65
CA ASN A 26 10.73 -2.97 5.84
C ASN A 26 10.35 -1.68 6.62
N GLY A 27 9.06 -1.36 6.71
CA GLY A 27 8.56 -0.17 7.38
C GLY A 27 8.74 1.14 6.60
N ARG A 28 9.28 1.10 5.38
CA ARG A 28 9.42 2.26 4.49
C ARG A 28 8.37 2.24 3.40
N ALA A 29 7.83 3.40 3.06
CA ALA A 29 6.92 3.54 1.92
C ALA A 29 7.72 3.54 0.61
N GLU A 30 7.30 2.69 -0.32
CA GLU A 30 7.78 2.63 -1.69
C GLU A 30 6.61 2.83 -2.64
N TYR A 31 6.86 3.46 -3.79
CA TYR A 31 5.85 3.79 -4.79
C TYR A 31 6.24 3.20 -6.14
N GLU A 32 5.25 2.66 -6.85
CA GLU A 32 5.44 2.09 -8.20
C GLU A 32 5.32 3.21 -9.24
N ILE A 33 6.45 3.54 -9.86
CA ILE A 33 6.61 4.67 -10.77
C ILE A 33 6.40 4.20 -12.20
N LYS A 34 5.49 4.87 -12.91
CA LYS A 34 5.37 4.80 -14.36
C LYS A 34 6.28 5.85 -14.96
N TRP A 35 7.29 5.39 -15.69
CA TRP A 35 8.27 6.25 -16.36
C TRP A 35 7.76 6.70 -17.73
N GLN A 36 7.96 7.98 -18.06
CA GLN A 36 7.50 8.55 -19.31
C GLN A 36 8.28 7.95 -20.49
N GLY A 37 7.55 7.44 -21.49
CA GLY A 37 8.13 6.83 -22.68
C GLY A 37 8.54 5.36 -22.52
N TYR A 38 8.30 4.77 -21.34
CA TYR A 38 8.59 3.36 -21.06
C TYR A 38 7.30 2.54 -20.90
N SER A 39 7.41 1.24 -21.10
CA SER A 39 6.26 0.32 -20.99
C SER A 39 5.84 0.08 -19.54
N ASP A 40 4.64 -0.47 -19.30
CA ASP A 40 4.18 -0.80 -17.94
C ASP A 40 5.03 -1.88 -17.26
N ASN A 41 5.79 -2.65 -18.03
CA ASN A 41 6.68 -3.68 -17.51
C ASN A 41 7.99 -3.10 -16.96
N GLU A 42 8.27 -1.83 -17.24
CA GLU A 42 9.48 -1.12 -16.80
C GLU A 42 9.23 -0.25 -15.56
N LYS A 43 8.03 -0.37 -14.96
CA LYS A 43 7.73 0.30 -13.70
C LYS A 43 8.66 -0.19 -12.60
N THR A 44 9.20 0.74 -11.82
CA THR A 44 10.08 0.44 -10.69
C THR A 44 9.47 0.90 -9.39
N TRP A 45 9.91 0.28 -8.29
CA TRP A 45 9.51 0.66 -6.94
C TRP A 45 10.58 1.57 -6.34
N GLU A 46 10.23 2.83 -6.14
CA GLU A 46 11.13 3.84 -5.60
C GLU A 46 10.75 4.19 -4.15
N PRO A 47 11.72 4.25 -3.21
CA PRO A 47 11.46 4.74 -1.87
C PRO A 47 11.03 6.20 -1.90
N ILE A 48 10.24 6.64 -0.91
CA ILE A 48 9.83 8.05 -0.77
C ILE A 48 11.02 9.03 -0.79
N GLU A 49 12.19 8.58 -0.33
CA GLU A 49 13.45 9.33 -0.32
C GLU A 49 13.95 9.65 -1.74
N ASN A 50 13.65 8.82 -2.74
CA ASN A 50 14.01 9.05 -4.15
C ASN A 50 13.03 9.97 -4.87
N LEU A 51 11.85 10.21 -4.31
CA LEU A 51 10.74 10.91 -4.98
C LEU A 51 10.61 12.39 -4.55
N GLN A 52 11.62 12.94 -3.89
CA GLN A 52 11.60 14.31 -3.38
C GLN A 52 11.36 15.33 -4.49
N SER A 53 11.98 15.14 -5.66
CA SER A 53 11.82 16.02 -6.83
C SER A 53 10.46 15.90 -7.52
N VAL A 54 9.71 14.80 -7.28
CA VAL A 54 8.42 14.49 -7.91
C VAL A 54 7.31 14.32 -6.88
N MET A 55 7.45 14.96 -5.72
CA MET A 55 6.53 14.83 -4.59
C MET A 55 5.08 15.20 -4.95
N THR A 56 4.88 16.07 -5.95
CA THR A 56 3.55 16.42 -6.46
C THR A 56 2.77 15.18 -6.91
N TYR A 57 3.40 14.27 -7.65
CA TYR A 57 2.76 13.02 -8.09
C TYR A 57 2.41 12.11 -6.91
N VAL A 58 3.24 12.10 -5.86
CA VAL A 58 2.96 11.36 -4.61
C VAL A 58 1.72 11.94 -3.95
N LEU A 59 1.65 13.26 -3.79
CA LEU A 59 0.52 13.93 -3.16
C LEU A 59 -0.79 13.72 -3.94
N GLU A 60 -0.75 13.83 -5.27
CA GLU A 60 -1.93 13.58 -6.12
C GLU A 60 -2.40 12.13 -6.01
N PHE A 61 -1.46 11.17 -6.03
CA PHE A 61 -1.77 9.75 -5.83
C PHE A 61 -2.40 9.50 -4.45
N GLU A 62 -1.79 9.99 -3.37
CA GLU A 62 -2.32 9.87 -2.00
C GLU A 62 -3.70 10.54 -1.85
N GLN A 63 -3.92 11.68 -2.50
CA GLN A 63 -5.22 12.35 -2.52
C GLN A 63 -6.26 11.52 -3.27
N SER A 64 -5.89 10.91 -4.40
CA SER A 64 -6.79 10.04 -5.17
C SER A 64 -7.20 8.80 -4.36
N LEU A 65 -6.30 8.25 -3.54
CA LEU A 65 -6.60 7.15 -2.62
C LEU A 65 -7.57 7.57 -1.50
N LYS A 66 -7.53 8.84 -1.07
CA LYS A 66 -8.46 9.38 -0.06
C LYS A 66 -9.80 9.80 -0.66
N ALA A 67 -9.82 10.24 -1.91
CA ALA A 67 -11.01 10.75 -2.58
C ALA A 67 -11.95 9.66 -3.09
N SER A 68 -11.55 8.38 -3.09
CA SER A 68 -12.42 7.27 -3.51
C SER A 68 -13.62 7.05 -2.57
N GLY A 69 -13.65 7.72 -1.42
CA GLY A 69 -14.75 7.60 -0.44
C GLY A 69 -14.79 6.23 0.24
N GLU A 70 -13.77 5.40 0.00
CA GLU A 70 -13.55 4.14 0.67
C GLU A 70 -13.15 4.41 2.13
N GLY A 71 -13.70 3.64 3.07
CA GLY A 71 -13.44 3.89 4.49
C GLY A 71 -11.97 3.70 4.85
N SER A 72 -11.52 4.43 5.88
CA SER A 72 -10.12 4.39 6.33
C SER A 72 -9.99 4.66 7.83
N TYR A 73 -8.99 4.06 8.46
CA TYR A 73 -8.64 4.36 9.84
C TYR A 73 -8.25 5.83 10.03
N ASP A 74 -7.64 6.45 9.02
CA ASP A 74 -7.23 7.86 9.05
C ASP A 74 -8.43 8.84 9.09
N ASP A 75 -9.60 8.44 8.58
CA ASP A 75 -10.84 9.22 8.66
C ASP A 75 -11.58 9.01 10.01
N GLY A 76 -11.01 8.18 10.89
CA GLY A 76 -11.64 7.79 12.15
C GLY A 76 -12.80 6.83 11.97
N ASP A 77 -12.87 6.14 10.82
CA ASP A 77 -13.77 5.01 10.63
C ASP A 77 -13.27 3.81 11.44
N SER A 78 -14.22 3.05 11.96
CA SER A 78 -13.93 1.81 12.68
C SER A 78 -14.18 0.63 11.76
N ALA A 79 -13.22 -0.27 11.62
CA ALA A 79 -13.44 -1.51 10.86
C ALA A 79 -14.57 -2.35 11.48
N ASP A 80 -15.40 -2.93 10.62
CA ASP A 80 -16.54 -3.77 10.98
C ASP A 80 -16.24 -5.25 10.75
N GLU A 81 -15.89 -5.64 9.52
CA GLU A 81 -15.55 -7.02 9.16
C GLU A 81 -14.41 -7.08 8.13
N ILE A 82 -13.53 -8.09 8.25
CA ILE A 82 -12.63 -8.49 7.16
C ILE A 82 -13.37 -9.44 6.23
N ILE A 83 -13.57 -9.01 4.99
CA ILE A 83 -14.32 -9.73 3.96
C ILE A 83 -13.41 -10.70 3.19
N SER A 84 -12.23 -10.23 2.79
CA SER A 84 -11.34 -10.96 1.90
C SER A 84 -9.87 -10.68 2.20
N ILE A 85 -9.00 -11.59 1.77
CA ILE A 85 -7.54 -11.36 1.77
C ILE A 85 -7.01 -11.67 0.38
N LYS A 86 -6.00 -10.89 -0.01
CA LYS A 86 -5.15 -11.21 -1.15
C LYS A 86 -3.70 -10.92 -0.79
N LYS A 87 -2.78 -11.46 -1.58
CA LYS A 87 -1.39 -10.98 -1.55
C LYS A 87 -1.31 -9.66 -2.31
N ASP A 88 -0.38 -8.80 -1.90
CA ASP A 88 0.03 -7.67 -2.73
C ASP A 88 0.75 -8.16 -4.01
N ASN A 89 1.05 -7.23 -4.92
CA ASN A 89 1.67 -7.57 -6.20
C ASN A 89 3.01 -8.31 -6.05
N ASP A 90 3.75 -8.02 -4.97
CA ASP A 90 5.03 -8.66 -4.66
C ASP A 90 4.90 -10.01 -3.94
N GLY A 91 3.70 -10.37 -3.50
CA GLY A 91 3.49 -11.58 -2.71
C GLY A 91 4.03 -11.51 -1.28
N GLN A 92 4.59 -10.36 -0.87
CA GLN A 92 5.29 -10.19 0.41
C GLN A 92 4.37 -9.67 1.51
N ASN A 93 3.31 -8.92 1.16
CA ASN A 93 2.33 -8.45 2.11
C ASN A 93 0.94 -9.02 1.84
N LEU A 94 0.14 -8.99 2.89
CA LEU A 94 -1.28 -9.31 2.81
C LEU A 94 -2.08 -8.02 2.79
N LEU A 95 -3.00 -7.95 1.83
CA LEU A 95 -4.05 -6.95 1.75
C LEU A 95 -5.34 -7.59 2.20
N PHE A 96 -6.08 -6.88 3.04
CA PHE A 96 -7.35 -7.29 3.58
C PHE A 96 -8.42 -6.33 3.09
N GLN A 97 -9.49 -6.86 2.53
CA GLN A 97 -10.66 -6.07 2.21
C GLN A 97 -11.49 -5.94 3.49
N VAL A 98 -11.70 -4.71 3.93
CA VAL A 98 -12.39 -4.42 5.19
C VAL A 98 -13.61 -3.56 4.93
N SER A 99 -14.74 -3.93 5.53
CA SER A 99 -15.92 -3.08 5.64
C SER A 99 -15.79 -2.17 6.86
N TRP A 100 -16.38 -0.98 6.76
CA TRP A 100 -16.30 0.03 7.81
C TRP A 100 -17.64 0.25 8.48
N LYS A 101 -17.64 0.46 9.80
CA LYS A 101 -18.82 0.73 10.63
C LYS A 101 -19.43 2.06 10.18
N GLN A 102 -20.72 2.03 9.86
CA GLN A 102 -21.43 3.17 9.31
C GLN A 102 -21.61 4.29 10.35
N LYS A 103 -21.12 5.50 10.03
CA LYS A 103 -21.61 6.73 10.63
C LYS A 103 -22.64 7.36 9.67
N ASN A 104 -23.89 7.45 10.11
CA ASN A 104 -24.97 8.24 9.47
C ASN A 104 -25.48 7.79 8.08
N ARG A 105 -26.06 6.59 7.97
CA ARG A 105 -26.85 6.13 6.79
C ARG A 105 -26.13 6.20 5.43
N ARG A 106 -24.80 6.34 5.41
CA ARG A 106 -24.02 6.19 4.18
C ARG A 106 -23.92 4.72 3.80
N ALA A 107 -23.79 4.45 2.50
CA ALA A 107 -23.55 3.09 2.00
C ALA A 107 -22.30 2.51 2.69
N PRO A 108 -22.28 1.21 3.02
CA PRO A 108 -21.11 0.57 3.58
C PRO A 108 -19.95 0.72 2.61
N GLN A 109 -18.89 1.39 3.07
CA GLN A 109 -17.67 1.52 2.29
C GLN A 109 -16.81 0.30 2.57
N VAL A 110 -16.07 -0.14 1.54
CA VAL A 110 -15.07 -1.19 1.65
C VAL A 110 -13.75 -0.64 1.15
N SER A 111 -12.65 -1.03 1.77
CA SER A 111 -11.32 -0.64 1.29
C SER A 111 -10.32 -1.77 1.47
N TRP A 112 -9.31 -1.81 0.61
CA TRP A 112 -8.18 -2.74 0.76
C TRP A 112 -7.12 -2.10 1.64
N ILE A 113 -6.86 -2.70 2.79
CA ILE A 113 -5.87 -2.22 3.75
C ILE A 113 -4.75 -3.23 3.97
N ASN A 114 -3.54 -2.72 4.19
CA ASN A 114 -2.37 -3.54 4.44
C ASN A 114 -2.44 -4.19 5.84
N GLN A 115 -1.85 -5.38 5.98
CA GLN A 115 -1.67 -6.06 7.26
C GLN A 115 -1.10 -5.16 8.38
N SER A 116 -0.19 -4.24 8.06
CA SER A 116 0.45 -3.36 9.05
C SER A 116 -0.56 -2.36 9.63
N SER A 117 -1.42 -1.79 8.79
CA SER A 117 -2.49 -0.87 9.23
C SER A 117 -3.49 -1.58 10.13
N LEU A 118 -3.88 -2.81 9.78
CA LEU A 118 -4.77 -3.64 10.61
C LEU A 118 -4.14 -3.96 11.98
N LYS A 119 -2.90 -4.45 11.99
CA LYS A 119 -2.19 -4.78 13.23
C LYS A 119 -2.03 -3.58 14.16
N MET A 120 -1.88 -2.39 13.59
CA MET A 120 -1.67 -1.15 14.34
C MET A 120 -2.97 -0.58 14.92
N HIS A 121 -4.06 -0.55 14.14
CA HIS A 121 -5.30 0.12 14.54
C HIS A 121 -6.36 -0.83 15.11
N ASN A 122 -6.46 -2.06 14.62
CA ASN A 122 -7.46 -3.01 15.04
C ASN A 122 -6.93 -4.46 14.92
N PRO A 123 -6.01 -4.89 15.80
CA PRO A 123 -5.47 -6.25 15.73
C PRO A 123 -6.50 -7.33 16.08
N GLU A 124 -7.52 -7.00 16.87
CA GLU A 124 -8.56 -7.95 17.31
C GLU A 124 -9.37 -8.49 16.13
N ILE A 125 -9.79 -7.62 15.20
CA ILE A 125 -10.56 -8.06 14.02
C ILE A 125 -9.76 -9.03 13.12
N LEU A 126 -8.43 -8.85 13.07
CA LEU A 126 -7.54 -9.74 12.34
C LEU A 126 -7.43 -11.10 13.03
N ILE A 127 -7.35 -11.12 14.36
CA ILE A 127 -7.34 -12.35 15.15
C ILE A 127 -8.66 -13.10 14.93
N ASP A 128 -9.81 -12.44 15.08
CA ASP A 128 -11.12 -13.07 14.91
C ASP A 128 -11.29 -13.67 13.50
N TYR A 129 -10.88 -12.93 12.47
CA TYR A 129 -10.91 -13.41 11.10
C TYR A 129 -10.04 -14.65 10.89
N LEU A 130 -8.81 -14.65 11.43
CA LEU A 130 -7.91 -15.80 11.31
C LEU A 130 -8.43 -17.01 12.10
N LEU A 131 -8.89 -16.80 13.34
CA LEU A 131 -9.47 -17.86 14.17
C LEU A 131 -10.65 -18.54 13.48
N LYS A 132 -11.54 -17.77 12.82
CA LYS A 132 -12.67 -18.30 12.04
C LYS A 132 -12.22 -19.17 10.85
N LYS A 133 -11.02 -18.93 10.30
CA LYS A 133 -10.46 -19.69 9.17
C LYS A 133 -9.61 -20.88 9.58
N ILE A 134 -9.21 -20.98 10.83
CA ILE A 134 -8.52 -22.17 11.34
C ILE A 134 -9.52 -23.32 11.31
N LYS A 135 -9.25 -24.32 10.46
CA LYS A 135 -9.96 -25.60 10.49
C LYS A 135 -9.23 -26.51 11.47
N TRP A 136 -9.91 -26.90 12.54
CA TRP A 136 -9.34 -27.85 13.49
C TRP A 136 -9.38 -29.28 12.91
N PRO A 137 -8.26 -30.03 12.89
CA PRO A 137 -8.19 -31.34 12.24
C PRO A 137 -8.94 -32.48 12.95
N ASN A 138 -9.72 -32.24 14.00
CA ASN A 138 -10.56 -33.28 14.64
C ASN A 138 -11.78 -32.68 15.34
N SER A 139 -12.89 -32.55 14.63
CA SER A 139 -14.22 -32.58 15.25
C SER A 139 -14.83 -33.93 14.89
N LYS A 140 -14.55 -34.93 15.74
CA LYS A 140 -15.28 -36.19 15.82
C LYS A 140 -16.24 -36.10 17.01
#